data_AF-A0A6J0BZB4-F1
#
_entry.id   AF-A0A6J0BZB4-F1
#
_cell.length_a   1.000
_cell.length_b   1.000
_cell.length_c   1.000
_cell.angle_alpha   90.00
_cell.angle_beta   90.00
_cell.angle_gamma   90.00
#
_symmetry.space_group_name_H-M   'P 1'
#
loop_
_entity.id
_entity.type
_entity.pdbx_description
1 polymer ?
#
loop_
_entity_poly.entity_id
_entity_poly.type
_entity_poly.pdbx_seq_one_letter_code
_entity_poly.pdbx_strand_id
1 'polypeptide(L)'
;MNDIMKHKKNHPCPSSTAICKMITQHMSATDFFVPDNNVRLTEDQRRIDDLYLQLSEAKDKLNINKEALEEKTTKLNIENQKLKELEIERNKIIKNNYNLERKCNEMRVIKPSTKDRWILDLGQKKFNLYKKFTRIRWDYGALDQTRKGLVTDSKSYIHTFSFHNDIGSNELSDLLWKEIQLSVEKKVL
;
A
#
# COMPACT_ATOMS: atom_id res chain seq x y z
N MET A 1 -109.19 -1.15 15.34
CA MET A 1 -109.80 -1.62 14.07
C MET A 1 -109.73 -0.56 12.96
N ASN A 2 -110.04 0.72 13.26
CA ASN A 2 -110.03 1.80 12.25
C ASN A 2 -108.64 2.12 11.68
N ASP A 3 -107.58 2.09 12.48
CA ASP A 3 -106.23 2.42 12.00
C ASP A 3 -105.66 1.35 11.04
N ILE A 4 -106.04 0.08 11.25
CA ILE A 4 -105.68 -1.04 10.37
C ILE A 4 -106.35 -0.89 8.99
N MET A 5 -107.62 -0.48 8.96
CA MET A 5 -108.35 -0.24 7.71
C MET A 5 -107.86 1.03 6.99
N LYS A 6 -107.37 2.03 7.73
CA LYS A 6 -106.76 3.25 7.17
C LYS A 6 -105.42 2.94 6.49
N HIS A 7 -104.57 2.12 7.11
CA HIS A 7 -103.31 1.67 6.50
C HIS A 7 -103.52 0.85 5.23
N LYS A 8 -104.56 -0.01 5.20
CA LYS A 8 -104.91 -0.82 4.02
C LYS A 8 -105.37 0.00 2.81
N LYS A 9 -106.01 1.17 3.04
CA LYS A 9 -106.42 2.09 1.97
C LYS A 9 -105.27 2.94 1.42
N ASN A 10 -104.29 3.26 2.27
CA ASN A 10 -103.13 4.09 1.88
C ASN A 10 -102.04 3.30 1.14
N HIS A 11 -102.07 1.96 1.21
CA HIS A 11 -101.16 1.07 0.49
C HIS A 11 -101.96 0.01 -0.29
N PRO A 12 -102.51 0.35 -1.47
CA PRO A 12 -103.16 -0.63 -2.32
C PRO A 12 -102.17 -1.73 -2.69
N CYS A 13 -102.60 -3.00 -2.58
CA CYS A 13 -101.77 -4.14 -2.94
C CYS A 13 -101.38 -4.01 -4.42
N PRO A 14 -100.07 -3.92 -4.75
CA PRO A 14 -99.65 -3.73 -6.13
C PRO A 14 -100.13 -4.91 -6.98
N SER A 15 -100.58 -4.63 -8.21
CA SER A 15 -101.04 -5.69 -9.11
C SER A 15 -99.89 -6.66 -9.40
N SER A 16 -100.19 -7.93 -9.61
CA SER A 16 -99.20 -8.95 -9.99
C SER A 16 -98.35 -8.48 -11.19
N THR A 17 -98.96 -7.80 -12.16
CA THR A 17 -98.28 -7.18 -13.31
C THR A 17 -97.33 -6.04 -12.92
N ALA A 18 -97.66 -5.20 -11.93
CA ALA A 18 -96.78 -4.14 -11.45
C ALA A 18 -95.57 -4.70 -10.71
N ILE A 19 -95.78 -5.76 -9.91
CA ILE A 19 -94.71 -6.50 -9.22
C ILE A 19 -93.76 -7.13 -10.25
N CYS A 20 -94.30 -7.86 -11.24
CA CYS A 20 -93.48 -8.47 -12.30
C CYS A 20 -92.67 -7.42 -13.06
N LYS A 21 -93.26 -6.26 -13.39
CA LYS A 21 -92.56 -5.18 -14.10
C LYS A 21 -91.41 -4.58 -13.28
N MET A 22 -91.60 -4.37 -11.98
CA MET A 22 -90.54 -3.91 -11.08
C MET A 22 -89.42 -4.95 -10.97
N ILE A 23 -89.76 -6.24 -10.86
CA ILE A 23 -88.77 -7.33 -10.84
C ILE A 23 -87.97 -7.33 -12.14
N THR A 24 -88.62 -7.27 -13.31
CA THR A 24 -87.92 -7.26 -14.59
C THR A 24 -87.03 -6.03 -14.74
N GLN A 25 -87.50 -4.83 -14.35
CA GLN A 25 -86.67 -3.61 -14.38
C GLN A 25 -85.47 -3.72 -13.44
N HIS A 26 -85.66 -4.28 -12.24
CA HIS A 26 -84.57 -4.50 -11.30
C HIS A 26 -83.58 -5.55 -11.83
N MET A 27 -84.06 -6.66 -12.42
CA MET A 27 -83.20 -7.66 -13.04
C MET A 27 -82.39 -7.09 -14.19
N SER A 28 -83.00 -6.32 -15.09
CA SER A 28 -82.30 -5.66 -16.20
C SER A 28 -81.28 -4.62 -15.72
N ALA A 29 -81.57 -3.90 -14.64
CA ALA A 29 -80.60 -3.00 -14.02
C ALA A 29 -79.42 -3.80 -13.44
N THR A 30 -79.69 -4.87 -12.68
CA THR A 30 -78.65 -5.74 -12.12
C THR A 30 -77.79 -6.40 -13.21
N ASP A 31 -78.42 -6.90 -14.28
CA ASP A 31 -77.74 -7.52 -15.43
C ASP A 31 -76.81 -6.55 -16.16
N PHE A 32 -77.10 -5.24 -16.11
CA PHE A 32 -76.21 -4.21 -16.65
C PHE A 32 -75.01 -3.91 -15.75
N PHE A 33 -75.17 -3.96 -14.42
CA PHE A 33 -74.09 -3.66 -13.46
C PHE A 33 -73.12 -4.81 -13.22
N VAL A 34 -73.55 -6.07 -13.38
CA VAL A 34 -72.69 -7.25 -13.15
C VAL A 34 -71.46 -7.28 -14.07
N PRO A 35 -71.56 -7.02 -15.38
CA PRO A 35 -70.40 -6.98 -16.27
C PRO A 35 -69.41 -5.86 -15.94
N ASP A 36 -69.89 -4.64 -15.65
CA ASP A 36 -69.01 -3.49 -15.31
C ASP A 36 -68.23 -3.74 -14.02
N ASN A 37 -68.89 -4.30 -13.00
CA ASN A 37 -68.24 -4.69 -11.76
C ASN A 37 -67.20 -5.80 -11.97
N ASN A 38 -67.48 -6.79 -12.82
CA ASN A 38 -66.51 -7.85 -13.13
C ASN A 38 -65.27 -7.33 -13.85
N VAL A 39 -65.42 -6.35 -14.75
CA VAL A 39 -64.29 -5.69 -15.43
C VAL A 39 -63.42 -4.96 -14.39
N ARG A 40 -64.03 -4.14 -13.53
CA ARG A 40 -63.32 -3.43 -12.45
C ARG A 40 -62.59 -4.38 -11.51
N LEU A 41 -63.23 -5.47 -11.08
CA LEU A 41 -62.61 -6.48 -10.22
C LEU A 41 -61.40 -7.15 -10.90
N THR A 42 -61.48 -7.39 -12.21
CA THR A 42 -60.37 -7.96 -12.98
C THR A 42 -59.21 -6.98 -13.11
N GLU A 43 -59.49 -5.69 -13.33
CA GLU A 43 -58.48 -4.62 -13.35
C GLU A 43 -57.81 -4.43 -12.00
N ASP A 44 -58.59 -4.42 -10.91
CA ASP A 44 -58.09 -4.33 -9.55
C ASP A 44 -57.20 -5.55 -9.22
N GLN A 45 -57.61 -6.76 -9.61
CA GLN A 45 -56.78 -7.96 -9.43
C GLN A 45 -55.46 -7.86 -10.18
N ARG A 46 -55.47 -7.43 -11.45
CA ARG A 46 -54.23 -7.22 -12.22
C ARG A 46 -53.32 -6.19 -11.55
N ARG A 47 -53.90 -5.12 -11.01
CA ARG A 47 -53.15 -4.08 -10.30
C ARG A 47 -52.54 -4.60 -9.00
N ILE A 48 -53.28 -5.44 -8.27
CA ILE A 48 -52.77 -6.11 -7.07
C ILE A 48 -51.57 -6.99 -7.44
N ASP A 49 -51.69 -7.79 -8.50
CA ASP A 49 -50.63 -8.69 -8.96
C ASP A 49 -49.37 -7.90 -9.39
N ASP A 50 -49.53 -6.81 -10.13
CA ASP A 50 -48.44 -5.91 -10.54
C ASP A 50 -47.75 -5.26 -9.32
N LEU A 51 -48.53 -4.78 -8.35
CA LEU A 51 -47.99 -4.23 -7.11
C LEU A 51 -47.24 -5.28 -6.28
N TYR A 52 -47.72 -6.53 -6.25
CA TYR A 52 -47.01 -7.63 -5.59
C TYR A 52 -45.67 -7.94 -6.27
N LEU A 53 -45.63 -7.92 -7.60
CA LEU A 53 -44.40 -8.11 -8.36
C LEU A 53 -43.39 -6.98 -8.06
N GLN A 54 -43.83 -5.73 -8.13
CA GLN A 54 -42.99 -4.56 -7.82
C GLN A 54 -42.47 -4.61 -6.37
N LEU A 55 -43.30 -5.03 -5.42
CA LEU A 55 -42.91 -5.20 -4.02
C LEU A 55 -41.85 -6.30 -3.85
N SER A 56 -41.99 -7.42 -4.57
CA SER A 56 -40.99 -8.48 -4.59
C SER A 56 -39.66 -7.98 -5.15
N GLU A 57 -39.68 -7.31 -6.30
CA GLU A 57 -38.46 -6.74 -6.91
C GLU A 57 -37.77 -5.71 -6.00
N ALA A 58 -38.56 -4.84 -5.34
CA ALA A 58 -38.03 -3.86 -4.41
C ALA A 58 -37.38 -4.53 -3.18
N LYS A 59 -37.97 -5.62 -2.69
CA LYS A 59 -37.44 -6.40 -1.58
C LYS A 59 -36.13 -7.10 -1.94
N ASP A 60 -36.04 -7.67 -3.15
CA ASP A 60 -34.82 -8.30 -3.63
C ASP A 60 -33.69 -7.28 -3.81
N LYS A 61 -33.99 -6.12 -4.42
CA LYS A 61 -33.03 -5.01 -4.53
C LYS A 61 -32.56 -4.51 -3.16
N LEU A 62 -33.47 -4.41 -2.19
CA LEU A 62 -33.12 -4.03 -0.83
C LEU A 62 -32.16 -5.04 -0.19
N ASN A 63 -32.40 -6.35 -0.38
CA ASN A 63 -31.55 -7.38 0.17
C ASN A 63 -30.14 -7.35 -0.45
N ILE A 64 -30.04 -7.22 -1.79
CA ILE A 64 -28.77 -7.08 -2.49
C ILE A 64 -27.99 -5.85 -1.99
N ASN A 65 -28.67 -4.72 -1.85
CA ASN A 65 -28.03 -3.49 -1.36
C ASN A 65 -27.55 -3.62 0.09
N LYS A 66 -28.30 -4.35 0.93
CA LYS A 66 -27.92 -4.63 2.31
C LYS A 66 -26.64 -5.47 2.38
N GLU A 67 -26.58 -6.56 1.62
CA GLU A 67 -25.39 -7.43 1.54
C GLU A 67 -24.17 -6.64 1.03
N ALA A 68 -24.34 -5.84 -0.02
CA ALA A 68 -23.27 -5.00 -0.55
C ALA A 68 -22.79 -3.95 0.46
N LEU A 69 -23.68 -3.39 1.28
CA LEU A 69 -23.33 -2.44 2.34
C LEU A 69 -22.54 -3.13 3.47
N GLU A 70 -22.96 -4.31 3.89
CA GLU A 70 -22.26 -5.12 4.89
C GLU A 70 -20.84 -5.47 4.41
N GLU A 71 -20.69 -5.88 3.16
CA GLU A 71 -19.37 -6.15 2.55
C GLU A 71 -18.48 -4.90 2.52
N LYS A 72 -19.02 -3.75 2.11
CA LYS A 72 -18.25 -2.49 2.12
C LYS A 72 -17.86 -2.06 3.54
N THR A 73 -18.74 -2.28 4.51
CA THR A 73 -18.49 -1.93 5.91
C THR A 73 -17.38 -2.78 6.50
N THR A 74 -17.38 -4.09 6.23
CA THR A 74 -16.32 -5.00 6.69
C THR A 74 -14.97 -4.64 6.05
N LYS A 75 -14.93 -4.39 4.73
CA LYS A 75 -13.73 -3.90 4.03
C LYS A 75 -13.20 -2.59 4.63
N LEU A 76 -14.08 -1.62 4.87
CA LEU A 76 -13.69 -0.34 5.48
C LEU A 76 -13.10 -0.53 6.88
N ASN A 77 -13.66 -1.44 7.69
CA ASN A 77 -13.14 -1.73 9.01
C ASN A 77 -11.72 -2.34 8.96
N ILE A 78 -11.48 -3.25 8.02
CA ILE A 78 -10.15 -3.84 7.79
C ILE A 78 -9.13 -2.77 7.40
N GLU A 79 -9.47 -1.89 6.45
CA GLU A 79 -8.57 -0.80 6.04
C GLU A 79 -8.30 0.20 7.17
N ASN A 80 -9.31 0.50 8.01
CA ASN A 80 -9.12 1.33 9.19
C ASN A 80 -8.18 0.70 10.23
N GLN A 81 -8.21 -0.63 10.39
CA GLN A 81 -7.26 -1.33 11.26
C GLN A 81 -5.83 -1.22 10.71
N LYS A 82 -5.63 -1.45 9.42
CA LYS A 82 -4.33 -1.27 8.76
C LYS A 82 -3.79 0.15 8.91
N LEU A 83 -4.65 1.16 8.75
CA LEU A 83 -4.24 2.56 8.94
C LEU A 83 -3.72 2.83 10.35
N LYS A 84 -4.36 2.26 11.39
CA LYS A 84 -3.88 2.38 12.78
C LYS A 84 -2.53 1.71 12.98
N GLU A 85 -2.32 0.53 12.38
CA GLU A 85 -1.02 -0.17 12.43
C GLU A 85 0.09 0.65 11.78
N LEU A 86 -0.17 1.20 10.59
CA LEU A 86 0.77 2.07 9.88
C LEU A 86 1.08 3.36 10.65
N GLU A 87 0.10 3.92 11.36
CA GLU A 87 0.31 5.12 12.18
C GLU A 87 1.24 4.82 13.37
N ILE A 88 1.09 3.66 14.01
CA ILE A 88 1.99 3.20 15.08
C ILE A 88 3.41 3.02 14.54
N GLU A 89 3.57 2.38 13.37
CA GLU A 89 4.86 2.17 12.74
C GLU A 89 5.53 3.50 12.34
N ARG A 90 4.77 4.42 11.73
CA ARG A 90 5.24 5.76 11.40
C ARG A 90 5.79 6.48 12.63
N ASN A 91 5.06 6.44 13.75
CA ASN A 91 5.48 7.09 14.98
C ASN A 91 6.76 6.46 15.56
N LYS A 92 6.91 5.14 15.45
CA LYS A 92 8.15 4.43 15.83
C LYS A 92 9.33 4.88 14.97
N ILE A 93 9.15 5.01 13.66
CA ILE A 93 10.20 5.47 12.74
C ILE A 93 10.62 6.90 13.07
N ILE A 94 9.66 7.81 13.28
CA ILE A 94 9.94 9.21 13.64
C ILE A 94 10.79 9.27 14.92
N LYS A 95 10.40 8.52 15.96
CA LYS A 95 11.17 8.46 17.22
C LYS A 95 12.58 7.90 17.02
N ASN A 96 12.72 6.86 16.19
CA ASN A 96 14.03 6.29 15.88
C ASN A 96 14.92 7.28 15.12
N ASN A 97 14.39 7.96 14.12
CA ASN A 97 15.12 8.97 13.36
C ASN A 97 15.61 10.10 14.25
N TYR A 98 14.74 10.62 15.13
CA TYR A 98 15.13 11.64 16.10
C TYR A 98 16.29 11.19 17.01
N ASN A 99 16.24 9.94 17.49
CA ASN A 99 17.31 9.38 18.32
C ASN A 99 18.63 9.19 17.54
N LEU A 100 18.54 8.76 16.28
CA LEU A 100 19.72 8.59 15.42
C LEU A 100 20.35 9.95 15.08
N GLU A 101 19.53 10.94 14.75
CA GLU A 101 20.00 12.30 14.48
C GLU A 101 20.70 12.90 15.71
N ARG A 102 20.12 12.70 16.90
CA ARG A 102 20.78 13.08 18.16
C ARG A 102 22.15 12.42 18.32
N LYS A 103 22.24 11.10 18.12
CA LYS A 103 23.53 10.38 18.20
C LYS A 103 24.55 10.88 17.16
N CYS A 104 24.11 11.15 15.94
CA CYS A 104 24.95 11.73 14.90
C CYS A 104 25.49 13.10 15.31
N ASN A 105 24.63 13.96 15.87
CA ASN A 105 25.03 15.27 16.37
C ASN A 105 26.01 15.16 17.54
N GLU A 106 25.78 14.25 18.49
CA GLU A 106 26.71 13.96 19.58
C GLU A 106 28.09 13.54 19.03
N MET A 107 28.13 12.58 18.10
CA MET A 107 29.38 12.12 17.49
C MET A 107 30.10 13.19 16.67
N ARG A 108 29.35 14.08 16.00
CA ARG A 108 29.93 15.17 15.20
C ARG A 108 30.69 16.19 16.03
N VAL A 109 30.29 16.36 17.30
CA VAL A 109 30.92 17.29 18.25
C VAL A 109 32.13 16.66 18.93
N ILE A 110 32.22 15.32 19.00
CA ILE A 110 33.37 14.62 19.58
C ILE A 110 34.60 14.87 18.71
N LYS A 111 35.51 15.71 19.21
CA LYS A 111 36.83 15.88 18.59
C LYS A 111 37.64 14.59 18.80
N PRO A 112 38.41 14.14 17.79
CA PRO A 112 39.35 13.04 17.97
C PRO A 112 40.26 13.30 19.16
N SER A 113 40.56 12.24 19.92
CA SER A 113 41.49 12.32 21.05
C SER A 113 42.81 12.93 20.59
N THR A 114 43.41 13.78 21.42
CA THR A 114 44.75 14.34 21.17
C THR A 114 45.77 13.23 20.92
N LYS A 115 45.61 12.08 21.60
CA LYS A 115 46.45 10.90 21.40
C LYS A 115 46.28 10.32 20.00
N ASP A 116 45.04 10.11 19.56
CA ASP A 116 44.75 9.53 18.24
C ASP A 116 45.24 10.45 17.12
N ARG A 117 45.03 11.76 17.26
CA ARG A 117 45.55 12.74 16.31
C ARG A 117 47.08 12.69 16.23
N TRP A 118 47.77 12.63 17.37
CA TRP A 118 49.22 12.52 17.40
C TRP A 118 49.73 11.23 16.74
N ILE A 119 49.05 10.10 16.97
CA ILE A 119 49.39 8.81 16.34
C ILE A 119 49.24 8.90 14.81
N LEU A 120 48.14 9.48 14.32
CA LEU A 120 47.90 9.67 12.89
C LEU A 120 48.94 10.60 12.27
N ASP A 121 49.26 11.71 12.91
CA ASP A 121 50.29 12.64 12.44
C ASP A 121 51.67 11.96 12.39
N LEU A 122 52.00 11.16 13.40
CA LEU A 122 53.25 10.40 13.43
C LEU A 122 53.29 9.35 12.31
N GLY A 123 52.18 8.63 12.10
CA GLY A 123 52.02 7.65 11.03
C GLY A 123 52.20 8.28 9.66
N GLN A 124 51.56 9.43 9.42
CA GLN A 124 51.67 10.18 8.16
C GLN A 124 53.11 10.66 7.93
N LYS A 125 53.77 11.18 8.97
CA LYS A 125 55.19 11.59 8.89
C LYS A 125 56.08 10.41 8.53
N LYS A 126 55.94 9.27 9.21
CA LYS A 126 56.71 8.05 8.93
C LYS A 126 56.47 7.56 7.50
N PHE A 127 55.21 7.46 7.07
CA PHE A 127 54.87 7.04 5.71
C PHE A 127 55.48 7.97 4.65
N ASN A 128 55.37 9.29 4.86
CA ASN A 128 55.97 10.27 3.95
C ASN A 128 57.49 10.16 3.90
N LEU A 129 58.15 9.89 5.02
CA LEU A 129 59.59 9.63 5.06
C LEU A 129 59.94 8.38 4.27
N TYR A 130 59.28 7.24 4.53
CA TYR A 130 59.49 6.01 3.76
C TYR A 130 59.32 6.26 2.27
N LYS A 131 58.23 6.88 1.86
CA LYS A 131 57.96 7.22 0.45
C LYS A 131 59.04 8.11 -0.15
N LYS A 132 59.57 9.10 0.59
CA LYS A 132 60.64 9.99 0.10
C LYS A 132 61.99 9.28 -0.01
N PHE A 133 62.33 8.45 0.97
CA PHE A 133 63.61 7.75 1.04
C PHE A 133 63.69 6.60 0.04
N THR A 134 62.70 5.72 0.03
CA THR A 134 62.74 4.52 -0.82
C THR A 134 62.17 4.78 -2.20
N ARG A 135 61.24 5.74 -2.33
CA ARG A 135 60.51 6.03 -3.58
C ARG A 135 59.77 4.81 -4.14
N ILE A 136 59.59 3.78 -3.32
CA ILE A 136 58.83 2.58 -3.62
C ILE A 136 57.35 2.91 -3.50
N ARG A 137 56.57 2.44 -4.48
CA ARG A 137 55.12 2.28 -4.38
C ARG A 137 54.79 0.81 -4.50
N TRP A 138 54.10 0.28 -3.50
CA TRP A 138 53.65 -1.10 -3.48
C TRP A 138 52.38 -1.27 -4.31
N ASP A 139 52.28 -2.39 -5.03
CA ASP A 139 51.05 -2.83 -5.65
C ASP A 139 50.26 -3.68 -4.65
N TYR A 140 49.42 -3.01 -3.86
CA TYR A 140 48.70 -3.66 -2.77
C TYR A 140 47.74 -4.76 -3.23
N GLY A 141 47.29 -4.74 -4.49
CA GLY A 141 46.42 -5.77 -5.04
C GLY A 141 47.14 -7.08 -5.37
N ALA A 142 48.47 -7.05 -5.50
CA ALA A 142 49.29 -8.21 -5.87
C ALA A 142 50.07 -8.82 -4.68
N LEU A 143 50.07 -8.15 -3.51
CA LEU A 143 50.87 -8.53 -2.34
C LEU A 143 50.58 -9.94 -1.81
N ASP A 144 49.34 -10.43 -1.95
CA ASP A 144 48.94 -11.76 -1.48
C ASP A 144 49.69 -12.88 -2.21
N GLN A 145 50.12 -12.63 -3.45
CA GLN A 145 50.80 -13.61 -4.30
C GLN A 145 52.30 -13.33 -4.42
N THR A 146 52.66 -12.04 -4.55
CA THR A 146 54.05 -11.61 -4.77
C THR A 146 54.31 -10.25 -4.16
N ARG A 147 55.53 -10.01 -3.67
CA ARG A 147 55.98 -8.68 -3.24
C ARG A 147 56.31 -7.84 -4.47
N LYS A 148 55.28 -7.16 -4.99
CA LYS A 148 55.35 -6.38 -6.23
C LYS A 148 55.21 -4.90 -5.98
N GLY A 149 55.95 -4.11 -6.74
CA GLY A 149 55.88 -2.66 -6.67
C GLY A 149 56.68 -1.99 -7.76
N LEU A 150 56.83 -0.68 -7.62
CA LEU A 150 57.61 0.15 -8.51
C LEU A 150 58.48 1.14 -7.72
N VAL A 151 59.69 1.41 -8.21
CA VAL A 151 60.59 2.45 -7.70
C VAL A 151 60.55 3.62 -8.67
N THR A 152 60.44 4.83 -8.13
CA THR A 152 60.41 6.06 -8.94
C THR A 152 61.64 6.93 -8.73
N ASP A 153 62.13 7.60 -9.77
CA ASP A 153 63.24 8.56 -9.64
C ASP A 153 62.81 10.00 -9.33
N SER A 154 61.53 10.20 -8.97
CA SER A 154 60.79 11.47 -8.79
C SER A 154 60.40 12.25 -10.06
N LYS A 155 60.96 11.96 -11.24
CA LYS A 155 60.69 12.73 -12.48
C LYS A 155 60.00 11.92 -13.58
N SER A 156 60.42 10.68 -13.83
CA SER A 156 59.90 9.92 -14.98
C SER A 156 60.29 8.45 -15.03
N TYR A 157 61.29 8.00 -14.25
CA TYR A 157 61.72 6.61 -14.31
C TYR A 157 60.86 5.73 -13.38
N ILE A 158 60.25 4.69 -13.94
CA ILE A 158 59.45 3.68 -13.23
C ILE A 158 60.13 2.34 -13.43
N HIS A 159 60.80 1.84 -12.41
CA HIS A 159 61.32 0.47 -12.41
C HIS A 159 60.40 -0.42 -11.62
N THR A 160 59.76 -1.39 -12.28
CA THR A 160 58.87 -2.34 -11.64
C THR A 160 59.66 -3.55 -11.14
N PHE A 161 59.41 -3.96 -9.91
CA PHE A 161 59.98 -5.18 -9.32
C PHE A 161 58.86 -6.12 -8.89
N SER A 162 59.15 -7.42 -8.89
CA SER A 162 58.24 -8.46 -8.46
C SER A 162 59.05 -9.60 -7.85
N PHE A 163 58.95 -9.76 -6.54
CA PHE A 163 59.66 -10.80 -5.78
C PHE A 163 58.67 -11.83 -5.27
N HIS A 164 59.09 -13.09 -5.22
CA HIS A 164 58.27 -14.17 -4.70
C HIS A 164 58.17 -14.08 -3.16
N ASN A 165 57.04 -14.49 -2.58
CA ASN A 165 56.71 -14.23 -1.17
C ASN A 165 57.52 -15.06 -0.14
N ASP A 166 58.14 -16.14 -0.62
CA ASP A 166 59.02 -17.08 0.07
C ASP A 166 60.44 -16.54 0.33
N ILE A 167 60.80 -15.40 -0.27
CA ILE A 167 62.08 -14.74 -0.02
C ILE A 167 62.16 -14.24 1.44
N GLY A 168 63.25 -14.60 2.12
CA GLY A 168 63.54 -14.19 3.49
C GLY A 168 63.65 -12.67 3.66
N SER A 169 63.42 -12.15 4.88
CA SER A 169 63.38 -10.70 5.12
C SER A 169 64.68 -9.97 4.78
N ASN A 170 65.83 -10.59 5.03
CA ASN A 170 67.14 -9.99 4.79
C ASN A 170 67.44 -9.92 3.30
N GLU A 171 67.22 -11.03 2.59
CA GLU A 171 67.38 -11.10 1.13
C GLU A 171 66.42 -10.15 0.41
N LEU A 172 65.16 -10.04 0.87
CA LEU A 172 64.22 -9.04 0.34
C LEU A 172 64.77 -7.62 0.52
N SER A 173 65.29 -7.30 1.71
CA SER A 173 65.83 -5.97 1.99
C SER A 173 66.97 -5.63 1.02
N ASP A 174 67.90 -6.56 0.80
CA ASP A 174 69.02 -6.38 -0.12
C ASP A 174 68.55 -6.19 -1.57
N LEU A 175 67.57 -6.98 -2.01
CA LEU A 175 66.95 -6.83 -3.33
C LEU A 175 66.28 -5.47 -3.49
N LEU A 176 65.48 -5.03 -2.51
CA LEU A 176 64.83 -3.72 -2.55
C LEU A 176 65.83 -2.57 -2.57
N TRP A 177 66.92 -2.65 -1.79
CA TRP A 177 67.98 -1.63 -1.83
C TRP A 177 68.70 -1.60 -3.18
N LYS A 178 68.93 -2.76 -3.80
CA LYS A 178 69.47 -2.85 -5.16
C LYS A 178 68.53 -2.17 -6.17
N GLU A 179 67.23 -2.39 -6.07
CA GLU A 179 66.26 -1.70 -6.95
C GLU A 179 66.26 -0.18 -6.76
N ILE A 180 66.39 0.27 -5.51
CA ILE A 180 66.53 1.70 -5.21
C ILE A 180 67.82 2.25 -5.83
N GLN A 181 68.96 1.57 -5.67
CA GLN A 181 70.24 1.99 -6.23
C GLN A 181 70.20 2.09 -7.77
N LEU A 182 69.66 1.08 -8.45
CA LEU A 182 69.50 1.06 -9.90
C LEU A 182 68.62 2.22 -10.42
N SER A 183 67.65 2.67 -9.61
CA SER A 183 66.81 3.83 -9.95
C SER A 183 67.54 5.17 -9.89
N VAL A 184 68.69 5.24 -9.20
CA VAL A 184 69.51 6.45 -9.04
C VAL A 184 70.69 6.47 -10.03
N GLU A 185 71.33 5.33 -10.27
CA GLU A 185 72.55 5.22 -11.10
C GLU A 185 72.30 5.42 -12.61
N LYS A 186 71.09 5.13 -13.11
CA LYS A 186 70.72 5.34 -14.52
C LYS A 186 70.72 6.82 -14.99
N LYS A 187 71.11 7.76 -14.13
CA LYS A 187 71.27 9.19 -14.45
C LYS A 187 72.69 9.61 -14.85
N VAL A 188 73.67 8.71 -14.83
CA VAL A 188 75.05 9.03 -15.27
C VAL A 188 75.26 8.54 -16.70
N LEU A 189 74.72 9.29 -17.67
CA LEU A 189 75.11 9.28 -19.08
C LEU A 189 74.90 10.70 -19.63
#